data_AF-A0A0D2G266-F1
#
_entry.id   AF-A0A0D2G266-F1
#
_cell.length_a   1.000
_cell.length_b   1.000
_cell.length_c   1.000
_cell.angle_alpha   90.00
_cell.angle_beta   90.00
_cell.angle_gamma   90.00
#
_symmetry.space_group_name_H-M   'P 1'
#
loop_
_entity.id
_entity.type
_entity.pdbx_description
1 polymer ?
#
loop_
_entity_poly.entity_id
_entity_poly.type
_entity_poly.pdbx_seq_one_letter_code
_entity_poly.pdbx_strand_id
1 'polypeptide(L)'
;MHDETMTLLRCQARRRKPPYSILTRVVVSVYELYAFADFCRTFCASHTGDRSLLWCFRAREWIRLLWYQLREGFWRHQIAVHHGRPHCGKFWGNDLASSVRPYLAPLYVEAVVCIVKCIAKLQHPFHLWFPASPAKISELMASLLQHARRVAFDTHKADHGSARQIKRVSRTAPLSLFIEALEKDGCVIVRDFTDKATLAQADREVHPYLEQQGEGLKVGALQGKTRTVTRLIGRSATVREKFFADPLYQNLCEHFLALETTHWYGDKPLTTTSHPLLSISITFDIPPGTPAQGLHRDDKNHHARHSHADSYQKGRDILLGLFVPACDTTKANGATRVVPGSHLWGDEIPNFGKDGKRGVVDAELQIGEAFIMLGSLYHGGGAYDKPLGTAKEGTRESRTVHAMFSCTGVHRQEEVSFLSYPIEEVKTYSKIVQDRLGWKQSEPNLGWVDLKSPEFLLAN
;
A
#
# COMPACT_ATOMS: atom_id res chain seq x y z
N MET A 1 -48.02 8.66 -34.77
CA MET A 1 -47.18 9.77 -34.31
C MET A 1 -45.78 9.21 -34.10
N HIS A 2 -44.84 9.10 -35.05
CA HIS A 2 -44.50 9.92 -36.22
C HIS A 2 -44.51 11.42 -35.96
N ASP A 3 -43.36 12.05 -36.27
CA ASP A 3 -43.00 13.46 -36.10
C ASP A 3 -42.97 13.91 -34.64
N GLU A 4 -41.82 14.24 -34.06
CA GLU A 4 -41.35 15.64 -34.13
C GLU A 4 -39.82 15.82 -33.99
N THR A 5 -39.00 14.76 -33.98
CA THR A 5 -37.54 14.91 -33.77
C THR A 5 -36.71 15.00 -35.08
N MET A 6 -37.34 15.00 -36.26
CA MET A 6 -36.64 14.93 -37.56
C MET A 6 -36.68 16.21 -38.43
N THR A 7 -37.21 17.33 -37.94
CA THR A 7 -37.42 18.54 -38.77
C THR A 7 -36.43 19.69 -38.49
N LEU A 8 -35.39 19.48 -37.68
CA LEU A 8 -34.31 20.47 -37.47
C LEU A 8 -33.00 20.15 -38.19
N LEU A 9 -32.95 19.09 -39.02
CA LEU A 9 -31.73 18.69 -39.74
C LEU A 9 -31.86 18.62 -41.27
N ARG A 10 -32.98 19.07 -41.85
CA ARG A 10 -33.17 19.13 -43.31
C ARG A 10 -33.54 20.53 -43.82
N CYS A 11 -32.71 21.52 -43.52
CA CYS A 11 -32.61 22.73 -44.35
C CYS A 11 -31.27 23.46 -44.16
N GLN A 12 -30.16 22.80 -44.55
CA GLN A 12 -28.92 23.49 -44.93
C GLN A 12 -28.01 22.59 -45.78
N ALA A 13 -28.60 21.90 -46.75
CA ALA A 13 -27.85 21.30 -47.86
C ALA A 13 -27.66 22.36 -48.96
N ARG A 14 -26.74 23.31 -48.74
CA ARG A 14 -26.07 24.08 -49.80
C ARG A 14 -24.88 24.84 -49.19
N ARG A 15 -23.69 24.32 -49.50
CA ARG A 15 -22.34 24.90 -49.35
C ARG A 15 -21.65 24.72 -47.98
N ARG A 16 -20.53 23.98 -48.05
CA ARG A 16 -19.36 23.86 -47.13
C ARG A 16 -19.48 22.85 -45.97
N LYS A 17 -18.58 21.85 -45.96
CA LYS A 17 -18.24 20.92 -44.85
C LYS A 17 -17.83 21.72 -43.59
N PRO A 18 -18.10 21.27 -42.34
CA PRO A 18 -17.17 20.39 -41.58
C PRO A 18 -17.89 19.47 -40.53
N PRO A 19 -17.30 19.00 -39.39
CA PRO A 19 -16.83 17.63 -39.21
C PRO A 19 -17.52 16.86 -38.05
N TYR A 20 -18.28 15.80 -38.35
CA TYR A 20 -18.69 14.78 -37.37
C TYR A 20 -18.29 13.40 -37.90
N SER A 21 -17.01 13.04 -37.78
CA SER A 21 -16.52 11.74 -38.27
C SER A 21 -15.57 10.99 -37.33
N ILE A 22 -15.33 11.50 -36.12
CA ILE A 22 -14.41 10.86 -35.15
C ILE A 22 -15.20 10.28 -33.97
N LEU A 23 -16.13 11.03 -33.37
CA LEU A 23 -16.93 10.54 -32.24
C LEU A 23 -17.76 9.30 -32.60
N THR A 24 -18.44 9.32 -33.76
CA THR A 24 -19.23 8.19 -34.25
C THR A 24 -18.35 6.97 -34.54
N ARG A 25 -17.10 7.16 -34.96
CA ARG A 25 -16.17 6.05 -35.23
C ARG A 25 -15.60 5.45 -33.96
N VAL A 26 -15.25 6.28 -32.97
CA VAL A 26 -14.72 5.81 -31.67
C VAL A 26 -15.79 5.09 -30.85
N VAL A 27 -17.02 5.60 -30.83
CA VAL A 27 -18.14 4.96 -30.12
C VAL A 27 -18.52 3.61 -30.77
N VAL A 28 -18.51 3.53 -32.11
CA VAL A 28 -18.73 2.27 -32.82
C VAL A 28 -17.60 1.27 -32.52
N SER A 29 -16.34 1.70 -32.50
CA SER A 29 -15.20 0.82 -32.18
C SER A 29 -15.22 0.27 -30.75
N VAL A 30 -15.70 1.05 -29.77
CA VAL A 30 -15.82 0.58 -28.37
C VAL A 30 -16.96 -0.42 -28.22
N TYR A 31 -18.11 -0.18 -28.88
CA TYR A 31 -19.23 -1.13 -28.90
C TYR A 31 -18.86 -2.45 -29.59
N GLU A 32 -18.10 -2.39 -30.69
CA GLU A 32 -17.62 -3.58 -31.40
C GLU A 32 -16.60 -4.39 -30.59
N LEU A 33 -15.70 -3.73 -29.85
CA LEU A 33 -14.76 -4.36 -28.93
C LEU A 33 -15.47 -5.02 -27.73
N TYR A 34 -16.50 -4.37 -27.19
CA TYR A 34 -17.30 -4.90 -26.09
C TYR A 34 -18.12 -6.11 -26.53
N ALA A 35 -18.78 -6.03 -27.69
CA ALA A 35 -19.50 -7.15 -28.28
C ALA A 35 -18.57 -8.34 -28.60
N PHE A 36 -17.32 -8.07 -28.99
CA PHE A 36 -16.31 -9.12 -29.22
C PHE A 36 -15.83 -9.77 -27.92
N ALA A 37 -15.60 -9.00 -26.86
CA ALA A 37 -15.21 -9.52 -25.54
C ALA A 37 -16.32 -10.36 -24.90
N ASP A 38 -17.57 -9.92 -25.05
CA ASP A 38 -18.75 -10.63 -24.55
C ASP A 38 -18.98 -11.92 -25.36
N PHE A 39 -18.86 -11.86 -26.69
CA PHE A 39 -18.90 -13.04 -27.57
C PHE A 39 -17.80 -14.07 -27.23
N CYS A 40 -16.57 -13.63 -26.95
CA CYS A 40 -15.48 -14.51 -26.52
C CYS A 40 -15.75 -15.16 -25.15
N ARG A 41 -16.38 -14.43 -24.20
CA ARG A 41 -16.80 -14.98 -22.90
C ARG A 41 -17.91 -16.02 -23.06
N THR A 42 -18.96 -15.74 -23.84
CA THR A 42 -20.07 -16.68 -24.05
C THR A 42 -19.61 -17.92 -24.84
N PHE A 43 -18.65 -17.76 -25.75
CA PHE A 43 -18.04 -18.85 -26.52
C PHE A 43 -17.17 -19.78 -25.65
N CYS A 44 -16.35 -19.24 -24.73
CA CYS A 44 -15.60 -20.06 -23.77
C CYS A 44 -16.50 -20.80 -22.76
N ALA A 45 -17.71 -20.30 -22.53
CA ALA A 45 -18.64 -20.86 -21.55
C ALA A 45 -19.52 -22.00 -22.09
N SER A 46 -19.70 -22.16 -23.41
CA SER A 46 -20.84 -22.96 -23.91
C SER A 46 -20.57 -24.29 -24.61
N HIS A 47 -19.45 -24.60 -25.28
CA HIS A 47 -19.39 -25.88 -26.02
C HIS A 47 -18.03 -26.61 -26.07
N THR A 48 -18.04 -27.79 -25.43
CA THR A 48 -17.49 -29.06 -25.95
C THR A 48 -18.22 -29.43 -27.26
N GLY A 49 -17.50 -29.62 -28.38
CA GLY A 49 -18.08 -30.24 -29.59
C GLY A 49 -17.87 -29.45 -30.88
N ASP A 50 -17.03 -30.02 -31.74
CA ASP A 50 -16.48 -29.56 -33.01
C ASP A 50 -17.49 -29.17 -34.13
N ARG A 51 -17.22 -28.03 -34.81
CA ARG A 51 -17.49 -27.77 -36.25
C ARG A 51 -16.50 -26.73 -36.81
N SER A 52 -15.32 -27.19 -37.21
CA SER A 52 -14.08 -26.40 -37.35
C SER A 52 -13.76 -25.72 -38.70
N LEU A 53 -14.58 -25.75 -39.76
CA LEU A 53 -14.11 -25.26 -41.08
C LEU A 53 -14.84 -24.04 -41.69
N LEU A 54 -16.09 -23.75 -41.33
CA LEU A 54 -16.80 -22.59 -41.91
C LEU A 54 -16.48 -21.25 -41.21
N TRP A 55 -15.97 -21.30 -39.97
CA TRP A 55 -15.78 -20.13 -39.11
C TRP A 55 -14.38 -19.50 -39.20
N CYS A 56 -13.36 -20.27 -39.56
CA CYS A 56 -12.00 -19.80 -39.80
C CYS A 56 -11.95 -18.72 -40.91
N PHE A 57 -12.83 -18.82 -41.91
CA PHE A 57 -12.91 -17.84 -43.00
C PHE A 57 -13.39 -16.45 -42.54
N ARG A 58 -14.30 -16.37 -41.56
CA ARG A 58 -14.79 -15.07 -41.05
C ARG A 58 -13.78 -14.43 -40.10
N ALA A 59 -13.15 -15.20 -39.21
CA ALA A 59 -12.08 -14.70 -38.34
C ALA A 59 -10.89 -14.15 -39.15
N ARG A 60 -10.56 -14.80 -40.28
CA ARG A 60 -9.50 -14.36 -41.20
C ARG A 60 -9.74 -12.97 -41.78
N GLU A 61 -10.95 -12.68 -42.25
CA GLU A 61 -11.28 -11.36 -42.83
C GLU A 61 -11.36 -10.25 -41.77
N TRP A 62 -11.79 -10.57 -40.55
CA TRP A 62 -11.82 -9.62 -39.43
C TRP A 62 -10.43 -9.29 -38.87
N ILE A 63 -9.53 -10.27 -38.76
CA ILE A 63 -8.11 -10.03 -38.42
C ILE A 63 -7.42 -9.20 -39.51
N ARG A 64 -7.78 -9.40 -40.78
CA ARG A 64 -7.30 -8.60 -41.90
C ARG A 64 -7.71 -7.13 -41.79
N LEU A 65 -8.97 -6.86 -41.43
CA LEU A 65 -9.50 -5.51 -41.20
C LEU A 65 -8.83 -4.83 -40.01
N LEU A 66 -8.61 -5.56 -38.91
CA LEU A 66 -7.90 -5.07 -37.73
C LEU A 66 -6.44 -4.73 -38.05
N TRP A 67 -5.76 -5.58 -38.83
CA TRP A 67 -4.39 -5.33 -39.30
C TRP A 67 -4.32 -4.12 -40.25
N TYR A 68 -5.32 -3.91 -41.10
CA TYR A 68 -5.41 -2.74 -41.99
C TYR A 68 -5.59 -1.43 -41.19
N GLN A 69 -6.45 -1.44 -40.17
CA GLN A 69 -6.67 -0.32 -39.25
C GLN A 69 -5.41 0.01 -38.44
N LEU A 70 -4.70 -1.01 -37.95
CA LEU A 70 -3.44 -0.86 -37.22
C LEU A 70 -2.32 -0.34 -38.12
N ARG A 71 -2.23 -0.80 -39.38
CA ARG A 71 -1.22 -0.37 -40.36
C ARG A 71 -1.43 1.09 -40.80
N GLU A 72 -2.67 1.51 -41.03
CA GLU A 72 -3.03 2.91 -41.33
C GLU A 72 -2.78 3.85 -40.13
N GLY A 73 -3.08 3.39 -38.91
CA GLY A 73 -2.78 4.14 -37.68
C GLY A 73 -1.27 4.32 -37.45
N PHE A 74 -0.46 3.30 -37.76
CA PHE A 74 0.99 3.32 -37.63
C PHE A 74 1.66 4.23 -38.69
N TRP A 75 1.16 4.22 -39.94
CA TRP A 75 1.67 5.08 -41.02
C TRP A 75 1.42 6.58 -40.76
N ARG A 76 0.27 6.93 -40.17
CA ARG A 76 -0.04 8.33 -39.81
C ARG A 76 0.80 8.84 -38.64
N HIS A 77 1.26 7.96 -37.74
CA HIS A 77 2.14 8.33 -36.65
C HIS A 77 3.59 8.56 -37.12
N GLN A 78 4.10 7.77 -38.08
CA GLN A 78 5.44 8.00 -38.65
C GLN A 78 5.51 9.26 -39.54
N ILE A 79 4.47 9.58 -40.33
CA ILE A 79 4.44 10.82 -41.14
C ILE A 79 4.45 12.07 -40.24
N ALA A 80 3.77 12.02 -39.09
CA ALA A 80 3.73 13.14 -38.14
C ALA A 80 5.08 13.39 -37.44
N VAL A 81 5.96 12.39 -37.38
CA VAL A 81 7.31 12.50 -36.76
C VAL A 81 8.39 12.88 -37.78
N HIS A 82 8.15 12.71 -39.09
CA HIS A 82 9.15 12.99 -40.13
C HIS A 82 8.96 14.28 -40.93
N HIS A 83 7.81 14.96 -40.83
CA HIS A 83 7.66 16.31 -41.39
C HIS A 83 7.51 17.34 -40.27
N GLY A 84 8.65 17.91 -39.86
CA GLY A 84 8.66 19.10 -39.02
C GLY A 84 7.99 20.27 -39.74
N ARG A 85 6.78 20.66 -39.31
CA ARG A 85 6.26 22.03 -39.44
C ARG A 85 5.39 22.41 -38.22
N PRO A 86 5.50 23.68 -37.75
CA PRO A 86 4.90 24.15 -36.51
C PRO A 86 3.50 24.78 -36.73
N HIS A 87 2.77 24.94 -35.61
CA HIS A 87 1.51 25.68 -35.44
C HIS A 87 0.21 25.01 -35.90
N CYS A 88 -0.49 24.38 -34.94
CA CYS A 88 -1.91 24.59 -34.66
C CYS A 88 -2.23 23.97 -33.29
N GLY A 89 -1.67 24.58 -32.23
CA GLY A 89 -2.13 24.36 -30.87
C GLY A 89 -3.24 25.36 -30.55
N LYS A 90 -4.38 24.85 -30.11
CA LYS A 90 -5.44 25.45 -29.26
C LYS A 90 -6.81 25.06 -29.81
N PHE A 91 -7.62 24.50 -28.90
CA PHE A 91 -8.89 23.81 -29.08
C PHE A 91 -8.76 22.38 -29.61
N TRP A 92 -9.14 21.42 -28.76
CA TRP A 92 -9.21 19.96 -29.01
C TRP A 92 -7.87 19.21 -28.97
N GLY A 93 -7.40 18.86 -27.76
CA GLY A 93 -6.20 18.03 -27.62
C GLY A 93 -6.03 17.27 -26.31
N ASN A 94 -6.51 17.79 -25.17
CA ASN A 94 -6.16 17.21 -23.87
C ASN A 94 -7.32 16.50 -23.15
N ASP A 95 -8.56 16.95 -23.27
CA ASP A 95 -9.65 16.41 -22.43
C ASP A 95 -10.24 15.08 -22.89
N LEU A 96 -10.17 14.76 -24.20
CA LEU A 96 -10.66 13.46 -24.70
C LEU A 96 -9.61 12.35 -24.54
N ALA A 97 -8.33 12.71 -24.61
CA ALA A 97 -7.23 11.77 -24.45
C ALA A 97 -7.04 11.35 -22.98
N SER A 98 -7.30 12.23 -22.02
CA SER A 98 -7.25 11.93 -20.58
C SER A 98 -8.47 11.17 -20.08
N SER A 99 -9.66 11.40 -20.66
CA SER A 99 -10.91 10.77 -20.23
C SER A 99 -11.14 9.37 -20.80
N VAL A 100 -10.60 9.05 -21.98
CA VAL A 100 -10.84 7.74 -22.65
C VAL A 100 -9.66 6.77 -22.50
N ARG A 101 -8.41 7.25 -22.33
CA ARG A 101 -7.21 6.41 -22.14
C ARG A 101 -7.29 5.43 -20.96
N PRO A 102 -7.82 5.79 -19.78
CA PRO A 102 -7.90 4.87 -18.64
C PRO A 102 -8.79 3.66 -18.92
N TYR A 103 -9.76 3.79 -19.82
CA TYR A 103 -10.71 2.73 -20.16
C TYR A 103 -10.23 1.87 -21.35
N LEU A 104 -9.52 2.46 -22.32
CA LEU A 104 -9.01 1.73 -23.49
C LEU A 104 -7.79 0.85 -23.19
N ALA A 105 -6.93 1.24 -22.24
CA ALA A 105 -5.71 0.49 -21.93
C ALA A 105 -5.98 -0.89 -21.27
N PRO A 106 -6.89 -1.02 -20.28
CA PRO A 106 -7.28 -2.31 -19.73
C PRO A 106 -7.99 -3.19 -20.76
N LEU A 107 -8.90 -2.62 -21.56
CA LEU A 107 -9.61 -3.32 -22.64
C LEU A 107 -8.64 -3.84 -23.73
N TYR A 108 -7.61 -3.05 -24.06
CA TYR A 108 -6.54 -3.46 -24.97
C TYR A 108 -5.72 -4.62 -24.42
N VAL A 109 -5.36 -4.58 -23.13
CA VAL A 109 -4.62 -5.67 -22.46
C VAL A 109 -5.47 -6.92 -22.35
N GLU A 110 -6.75 -6.83 -21.97
CA GLU A 110 -7.66 -7.96 -21.90
C GLU A 110 -7.90 -8.60 -23.28
N ALA A 111 -8.08 -7.78 -24.33
CA ALA A 111 -8.25 -8.27 -25.69
C ALA A 111 -7.00 -9.01 -26.18
N VAL A 112 -5.80 -8.46 -25.94
CA VAL A 112 -4.53 -9.10 -26.28
C VAL A 112 -4.35 -10.41 -25.51
N VAL A 113 -4.63 -10.45 -24.20
CA VAL A 113 -4.53 -11.68 -23.39
C VAL A 113 -5.53 -12.74 -23.83
N CYS A 114 -6.77 -12.37 -24.17
CA CYS A 114 -7.77 -13.29 -24.70
C CYS A 114 -7.35 -13.87 -26.06
N ILE A 115 -6.81 -13.04 -26.95
CA ILE A 115 -6.27 -13.48 -28.25
C ILE A 115 -5.13 -14.49 -28.04
N VAL A 116 -4.19 -14.22 -27.13
CA VAL A 116 -3.10 -15.16 -26.81
C VAL A 116 -3.63 -16.47 -26.24
N LYS A 117 -4.63 -16.44 -25.36
CA LYS A 117 -5.24 -17.65 -24.78
C LYS A 117 -6.05 -18.47 -25.80
N CYS A 118 -6.77 -17.82 -26.71
CA CYS A 118 -7.45 -18.50 -27.82
C CYS A 118 -6.43 -19.16 -28.76
N ILE A 119 -5.36 -18.45 -29.10
CA ILE A 119 -4.25 -18.96 -29.93
C ILE A 119 -3.58 -20.17 -29.27
N ALA A 120 -3.39 -20.15 -27.94
CA ALA A 120 -2.79 -21.26 -27.21
C ALA A 120 -3.70 -22.50 -27.06
N LYS A 121 -5.03 -22.34 -27.08
CA LYS A 121 -6.00 -23.44 -26.95
C LYS A 121 -6.34 -24.16 -28.26
N LEU A 122 -6.15 -23.50 -29.40
CA LEU A 122 -6.37 -24.12 -30.72
C LEU A 122 -5.15 -24.99 -31.08
N GLN A 123 -5.16 -26.27 -30.68
CA GLN A 123 -4.13 -27.28 -31.01
C GLN A 123 -4.14 -27.71 -32.50
N HIS A 124 -4.30 -26.78 -33.45
CA HIS A 124 -4.14 -27.04 -34.89
C HIS A 124 -2.93 -26.24 -35.43
N PRO A 125 -2.19 -26.78 -36.43
CA PRO A 125 -0.86 -26.30 -36.72
C PRO A 125 -0.89 -24.89 -37.35
N PHE A 126 -0.32 -23.94 -36.62
CA PHE A 126 -0.18 -22.52 -36.95
C PHE A 126 0.65 -22.24 -38.23
N HIS A 127 1.29 -23.27 -38.80
CA HIS A 127 2.20 -23.16 -39.95
C HIS A 127 1.51 -22.83 -41.28
N LEU A 128 0.20 -22.97 -41.38
CA LEU A 128 -0.55 -22.72 -42.63
C LEU A 128 -0.97 -21.26 -42.83
N TRP A 129 -0.83 -20.39 -41.81
CA TRP A 129 -1.48 -19.06 -41.81
C TRP A 129 -0.52 -17.87 -41.81
N PHE A 130 0.77 -18.07 -41.50
CA PHE A 130 1.81 -17.03 -41.63
C PHE A 130 3.16 -17.66 -42.03
N PRO A 131 3.87 -17.12 -43.04
CA PRO A 131 5.20 -17.61 -43.40
C PRO A 131 6.24 -16.95 -42.49
N ALA A 132 6.20 -17.27 -41.20
CA ALA A 132 7.22 -16.84 -40.24
C ALA A 132 7.60 -18.03 -39.35
N SER A 133 8.91 -18.22 -39.16
CA SER A 133 9.42 -19.31 -38.33
C SER A 133 8.95 -19.15 -36.88
N PRO A 134 8.76 -20.26 -36.13
CA PRO A 134 8.35 -20.23 -34.71
C PRO A 134 9.20 -19.30 -33.83
N ALA A 135 10.49 -19.14 -34.16
CA ALA A 135 11.40 -18.23 -33.48
C ALA A 135 10.99 -16.75 -33.60
N LYS A 136 10.56 -16.30 -34.79
CA LYS A 136 10.11 -14.92 -35.03
C LYS A 136 8.79 -14.60 -34.30
N ILE A 137 7.93 -15.59 -34.13
CA ILE A 137 6.68 -15.44 -33.38
C ILE A 137 6.97 -15.30 -31.89
N SER A 138 7.92 -16.08 -31.37
CA SER A 138 8.38 -15.96 -29.97
C SER A 138 9.01 -14.60 -29.68
N GLU A 139 9.86 -14.07 -30.57
CA GLU A 139 10.41 -12.71 -30.46
C GLU A 139 9.34 -11.62 -30.52
N LEU A 140 8.34 -11.75 -31.40
CA LEU A 140 7.24 -10.80 -31.49
C LEU A 140 6.39 -10.80 -30.21
N MET A 141 6.14 -11.98 -29.64
CA MET A 141 5.43 -12.13 -28.37
C MET A 141 6.23 -11.53 -27.20
N ALA A 142 7.54 -11.76 -27.15
CA ALA A 142 8.43 -11.18 -26.14
C ALA A 142 8.47 -9.65 -26.26
N SER A 143 8.54 -9.11 -27.49
CA SER A 143 8.50 -7.67 -27.77
C SER A 143 7.16 -7.05 -27.37
N LEU A 144 6.03 -7.70 -27.64
CA LEU A 144 4.69 -7.24 -27.26
C LEU A 144 4.50 -7.24 -25.74
N LEU A 145 4.98 -8.27 -25.04
CA LEU A 145 4.98 -8.31 -23.57
C LEU A 145 5.87 -7.21 -22.97
N GLN A 146 7.03 -6.95 -23.57
CA GLN A 146 7.92 -5.90 -23.14
C GLN A 146 7.35 -4.50 -23.41
N HIS A 147 6.60 -4.32 -24.50
CA HIS A 147 5.90 -3.08 -24.82
C HIS A 147 4.70 -2.85 -23.90
N ALA A 148 3.91 -3.90 -23.61
CA ALA A 148 2.80 -3.84 -22.66
C ALA A 148 3.29 -3.46 -21.24
N ARG A 149 4.45 -3.99 -20.81
CA ARG A 149 5.11 -3.60 -19.56
C ARG A 149 5.56 -2.13 -19.56
N ARG A 150 6.08 -1.60 -20.67
CA ARG A 150 6.47 -0.18 -20.79
C ARG A 150 5.26 0.75 -20.79
N VAL A 151 4.18 0.37 -21.48
CA VAL A 151 2.95 1.18 -21.54
C VAL A 151 2.24 1.21 -20.18
N ALA A 152 2.21 0.08 -19.45
CA ALA A 152 1.74 0.03 -18.06
C ALA A 152 2.60 0.91 -17.14
N PHE A 153 3.91 0.95 -17.36
CA PHE A 153 4.84 1.80 -16.62
C PHE A 153 4.64 3.30 -16.89
N ASP A 154 4.34 3.69 -18.13
CA ASP A 154 4.11 5.11 -18.49
C ASP A 154 2.72 5.64 -18.08
N THR A 155 1.71 4.78 -17.89
CA THR A 155 0.40 5.18 -17.34
C THR A 155 0.46 5.55 -15.84
N HIS A 156 1.52 5.16 -15.13
CA HIS A 156 1.72 5.52 -13.72
C HIS A 156 2.40 6.89 -13.50
N LYS A 157 2.60 7.69 -14.55
CA LYS A 157 2.92 9.13 -14.41
C LYS A 157 1.66 9.96 -14.13
N ALA A 158 0.80 9.49 -13.22
CA ALA A 158 -0.20 10.36 -12.60
C ALA A 158 0.52 11.23 -11.58
N ASP A 159 0.68 12.50 -11.93
CA ASP A 159 0.94 13.65 -11.07
C ASP A 159 2.00 13.49 -9.97
N HIS A 160 3.28 13.61 -10.34
CA HIS A 160 4.37 13.86 -9.39
C HIS A 160 4.37 15.34 -8.94
N GLY A 161 3.30 15.75 -8.25
CA GLY A 161 3.17 17.06 -7.62
C GLY A 161 3.56 17.00 -6.15
N SER A 162 4.72 17.56 -5.78
CA SER A 162 5.23 17.71 -4.40
C SER A 162 5.40 16.40 -3.61
N ALA A 163 6.44 16.29 -2.78
CA ALA A 163 6.45 15.26 -1.75
C ALA A 163 5.22 15.47 -0.85
N ARG A 164 4.37 14.45 -0.69
CA ARG A 164 3.27 14.50 0.29
C ARG A 164 3.88 14.74 1.67
N GLN A 165 3.45 15.79 2.35
CA GLN A 165 3.88 16.05 3.73
C GLN A 165 3.07 15.18 4.71
N ILE A 166 3.69 14.81 5.82
CA ILE A 166 3.02 14.06 6.88
C ILE A 166 2.03 15.00 7.59
N LYS A 167 0.76 14.59 7.69
CA LYS A 167 -0.28 15.36 8.38
C LYS A 167 0.06 15.45 9.87
N ARG A 168 0.08 16.67 10.41
CA ARG A 168 0.25 16.97 11.84
C ARG A 168 -1.11 17.34 12.44
N VAL A 169 -1.57 16.59 13.42
CA VAL A 169 -2.90 16.73 14.03
C VAL A 169 -2.74 16.98 15.53
N SER A 170 -3.46 17.96 16.09
CA SER A 170 -3.43 18.19 17.56
C SER A 170 -4.11 17.04 18.29
N ARG A 171 -3.57 16.61 19.44
CA ARG A 171 -4.13 15.56 20.29
C ARG A 171 -5.62 15.75 20.62
N THR A 172 -6.09 17.00 20.72
CA THR A 172 -7.49 17.33 21.05
C THR A 172 -8.45 17.26 19.86
N ALA A 173 -7.93 17.00 18.67
CA ALA A 173 -8.74 16.88 17.47
C ALA A 173 -9.62 15.61 17.49
N PRO A 174 -10.71 15.57 16.70
CA PRO A 174 -11.53 14.36 16.58
C PRO A 174 -10.75 13.16 16.03
N LEU A 175 -11.05 11.96 16.54
CA LEU A 175 -10.44 10.69 16.11
C LEU A 175 -10.48 10.48 14.59
N SER A 176 -11.56 10.93 13.93
CA SER A 176 -11.74 10.81 12.48
C SER A 176 -10.62 11.48 11.66
N LEU A 177 -10.00 12.55 12.16
CA LEU A 177 -8.90 13.21 11.44
C LEU A 177 -7.60 12.40 11.48
N PHE A 178 -7.40 11.61 12.54
CA PHE A 178 -6.28 10.67 12.64
C PHE A 178 -6.50 9.45 11.76
N ILE A 179 -7.73 8.93 11.73
CA ILE A 179 -8.14 7.85 10.82
C ILE A 179 -7.92 8.29 9.38
N GLU A 180 -8.45 9.44 8.97
CA GLU A 180 -8.29 9.98 7.61
C GLU A 180 -6.80 10.13 7.23
N ALA A 181 -5.96 10.58 8.15
CA ALA A 181 -4.53 10.71 7.93
C ALA A 181 -3.86 9.34 7.67
N LEU A 182 -4.16 8.35 8.50
CA LEU A 182 -3.61 6.99 8.36
C LEU A 182 -4.15 6.29 7.12
N GLU A 183 -5.44 6.43 6.80
CA GLU A 183 -6.03 5.87 5.58
C GLU A 183 -5.40 6.47 4.32
N LYS A 184 -5.14 7.79 4.30
CA LYS A 184 -4.64 8.49 3.12
C LYS A 184 -3.12 8.41 2.95
N ASP A 185 -2.38 8.56 4.03
CA ASP A 185 -0.92 8.75 4.03
C ASP A 185 -0.17 7.61 4.72
N GLY A 186 -0.88 6.72 5.41
CA GLY A 186 -0.31 5.59 6.15
C GLY A 186 0.38 5.97 7.44
N CYS A 187 0.39 7.27 7.78
CA CYS A 187 0.99 7.80 8.99
C CYS A 187 0.42 9.16 9.39
N VAL A 188 0.66 9.54 10.64
CA VAL A 188 0.28 10.83 11.21
C VAL A 188 1.24 11.24 12.32
N ILE A 189 1.47 12.54 12.47
CA ILE A 189 2.14 13.12 13.64
C ILE A 189 1.08 13.70 14.57
N VAL A 190 1.11 13.27 15.83
CA VAL A 190 0.24 13.76 16.91
C VAL A 190 0.98 14.85 17.67
N ARG A 191 0.48 16.09 17.59
CA ARG A 191 0.99 17.21 18.39
C ARG A 191 0.45 17.12 19.81
N ASP A 192 1.24 17.55 20.77
CA ASP A 192 0.86 17.59 22.18
C ASP A 192 0.44 16.20 22.71
N PHE A 193 1.07 15.13 22.21
CA PHE A 193 0.77 13.75 22.60
C PHE A 193 1.06 13.52 24.09
N THR A 194 2.18 14.03 24.58
CA THR A 194 2.60 13.94 25.98
C THR A 194 3.34 15.21 26.41
N ASP A 195 3.52 15.40 27.71
CA ASP A 195 4.32 16.50 28.27
C ASP A 195 5.77 16.07 28.57
N LYS A 196 6.63 17.08 28.81
CA LYS A 196 8.06 16.91 29.10
C LYS A 196 8.33 16.17 30.42
N ALA A 197 7.47 16.31 31.43
CA ALA A 197 7.66 15.68 32.73
C ALA A 197 7.40 14.17 32.64
N THR A 198 6.34 13.78 31.93
CA THR A 198 6.01 12.39 31.60
C THR A 198 7.13 11.76 30.77
N LEU A 199 7.65 12.45 29.75
CA LEU A 199 8.80 11.97 28.97
C LEU A 199 10.07 11.80 29.82
N ALA A 200 10.39 12.79 30.67
CA ALA A 200 11.57 12.70 31.53
C ALA A 200 11.44 11.55 32.54
N GLN A 201 10.22 11.23 33.00
CA GLN A 201 9.98 10.09 33.86
C GLN A 201 10.17 8.76 33.11
N ALA A 202 9.64 8.63 31.89
CA ALA A 202 9.87 7.46 31.04
C ALA A 202 11.37 7.25 30.75
N ASP A 203 12.10 8.32 30.40
CA ASP A 203 13.53 8.28 30.14
C ASP A 203 14.31 7.80 31.38
N ARG A 204 13.98 8.30 32.58
CA ARG A 204 14.58 7.84 33.85
C ARG A 204 14.32 6.36 34.13
N GLU A 205 13.11 5.87 33.86
CA GLU A 205 12.75 4.46 34.07
C GLU A 205 13.52 3.54 33.11
N VAL A 206 13.74 3.99 31.88
CA VAL A 206 14.41 3.21 30.83
C VAL A 206 15.93 3.26 30.92
N HIS A 207 16.50 4.37 31.39
CA HIS A 207 17.94 4.65 31.39
C HIS A 207 18.80 3.54 32.04
N PRO A 208 18.45 2.96 33.20
CA PRO A 208 19.25 1.87 33.80
C PRO A 208 19.40 0.65 32.89
N TYR A 209 18.41 0.37 32.05
CA TYR A 209 18.45 -0.75 31.09
C TYR A 209 19.27 -0.42 29.85
N LEU A 210 19.36 0.86 29.45
CA LEU A 210 20.23 1.31 28.36
C LEU A 210 21.71 1.23 28.74
N GLU A 211 22.05 1.59 29.98
CA GLU A 211 23.45 1.54 30.45
C GLU A 211 23.98 0.12 30.61
N GLN A 212 23.10 -0.87 30.83
CA GLN A 212 23.48 -2.29 30.82
C GLN A 212 23.80 -2.83 29.42
N GLN A 213 23.38 -2.13 28.35
CA GLN A 213 23.69 -2.49 26.97
C GLN A 213 25.03 -1.84 26.58
N GLY A 214 26.16 -2.51 26.86
CA GLY A 214 27.50 -1.98 26.58
C GLY A 214 27.71 -1.64 25.10
N GLU A 215 27.55 -2.62 24.21
CA GLU A 215 27.45 -2.42 22.75
C GLU A 215 26.06 -2.90 22.29
N GLY A 216 25.44 -2.19 21.33
CA GLY A 216 24.06 -2.44 20.92
C GLY A 216 23.79 -3.88 20.45
N LEU A 217 22.53 -4.31 20.50
CA LEU A 217 22.17 -5.67 20.08
C LEU A 217 22.60 -5.92 18.63
N LYS A 218 23.28 -7.04 18.39
CA LYS A 218 23.62 -7.55 17.05
C LYS A 218 22.40 -8.19 16.38
N VAL A 219 21.28 -7.48 16.30
CA VAL A 219 20.13 -7.88 15.46
C VAL A 219 20.32 -7.24 14.09
N GLY A 220 20.16 -8.02 13.01
CA GLY A 220 20.54 -7.64 11.65
C GLY A 220 20.00 -6.27 11.18
N ALA A 221 18.80 -5.87 11.63
CA ALA A 221 18.18 -4.59 11.28
C ALA A 221 18.79 -3.36 11.99
N LEU A 222 19.53 -3.56 13.10
CA LEU A 222 20.08 -2.50 13.96
C LEU A 222 21.59 -2.32 13.82
N GLN A 223 22.23 -3.15 12.99
CA GLN A 223 23.64 -3.08 12.60
C GLN A 223 24.63 -2.94 13.78
N GLY A 224 24.25 -3.38 14.98
CA GLY A 224 25.10 -3.44 16.18
C GLY A 224 25.46 -2.09 16.83
N LYS A 225 24.98 -0.95 16.31
CA LYS A 225 25.29 0.39 16.87
C LYS A 225 24.19 0.96 17.75
N THR A 226 22.94 0.62 17.46
CA THR A 226 21.77 1.10 18.21
C THR A 226 21.61 0.28 19.48
N ARG A 227 21.60 0.93 20.65
CA ARG A 227 21.24 0.26 21.91
C ARG A 227 19.74 0.12 21.98
N THR A 228 19.26 -0.97 22.58
CA THR A 228 17.83 -1.25 22.66
C THR A 228 17.39 -1.79 24.00
N VAL A 229 16.20 -1.38 24.42
CA VAL A 229 15.52 -1.90 25.61
C VAL A 229 14.22 -2.56 25.18
N THR A 230 14.20 -3.88 25.12
CA THR A 230 12.99 -4.70 24.89
C THR A 230 12.18 -4.86 26.19
N ARG A 231 11.04 -5.59 26.17
CA ARG A 231 10.14 -5.76 27.33
C ARG A 231 9.74 -4.41 27.95
N LEU A 232 9.59 -3.38 27.12
CA LEU A 232 9.50 -2.00 27.59
C LEU A 232 8.27 -1.76 28.48
N ILE A 233 7.16 -2.45 28.22
CA ILE A 233 5.95 -2.40 29.05
C ILE A 233 6.21 -2.79 30.51
N GLY A 234 7.12 -3.73 30.76
CA GLY A 234 7.49 -4.14 32.12
C GLY A 234 8.55 -3.24 32.75
N ARG A 235 9.36 -2.58 31.92
CA ARG A 235 10.50 -1.76 32.35
C ARG A 235 10.16 -0.31 32.64
N SER A 236 9.08 0.21 32.07
CA SER A 236 8.61 1.58 32.31
C SER A 236 7.10 1.59 32.53
N ALA A 237 6.69 1.89 33.77
CA ALA A 237 5.29 2.11 34.10
C ALA A 237 4.73 3.32 33.35
N THR A 238 5.56 4.34 33.11
CA THR A 238 5.16 5.53 32.36
C THR A 238 4.89 5.20 30.89
N VAL A 239 5.79 4.48 30.21
CA VAL A 239 5.54 4.04 28.82
C VAL A 239 4.29 3.16 28.74
N ARG A 240 4.15 2.21 29.67
CA ARG A 240 2.99 1.31 29.73
C ARG A 240 1.68 2.06 29.89
N GLU A 241 1.55 2.90 30.91
CA GLU A 241 0.26 3.47 31.31
C GLU A 241 -0.03 4.82 30.64
N LYS A 242 0.96 5.53 30.11
CA LYS A 242 0.78 6.86 29.49
C LYS A 242 0.92 6.85 27.98
N PHE A 243 1.71 5.96 27.39
CA PHE A 243 1.90 5.92 25.93
C PHE A 243 1.18 4.73 25.31
N PHE A 244 1.44 3.53 25.81
CA PHE A 244 0.82 2.33 25.24
C PHE A 244 -0.67 2.25 25.56
N ALA A 245 -1.06 2.46 26.82
CA ALA A 245 -2.47 2.48 27.24
C ALA A 245 -3.24 3.75 26.81
N ASP A 246 -2.62 4.64 26.04
CA ASP A 246 -3.23 5.89 25.62
C ASP A 246 -4.53 5.66 24.83
N PRO A 247 -5.66 6.32 25.19
CA PRO A 247 -6.94 6.09 24.52
C PRO A 247 -6.96 6.43 23.03
N LEU A 248 -6.23 7.46 22.58
CA LEU A 248 -6.16 7.79 21.16
C LEU A 248 -5.45 6.67 20.41
N TYR A 249 -4.30 6.21 20.90
CA TYR A 249 -3.57 5.10 20.28
C TYR A 249 -4.38 3.80 20.28
N GLN A 250 -5.00 3.44 21.41
CA GLN A 250 -5.79 2.20 21.51
C GLN A 250 -7.04 2.22 20.62
N ASN A 251 -7.71 3.37 20.46
CA ASN A 251 -8.83 3.51 19.53
C ASN A 251 -8.38 3.37 18.06
N LEU A 252 -7.18 3.85 17.72
CA LEU A 252 -6.60 3.64 16.38
C LEU A 252 -6.23 2.17 16.17
N CYS A 253 -5.65 1.50 17.17
CA CYS A 253 -5.41 0.06 17.12
C CYS A 253 -6.72 -0.71 16.85
N GLU A 254 -7.79 -0.42 17.59
CA GLU A 254 -9.09 -1.07 17.37
C GLU A 254 -9.64 -0.78 15.97
N HIS A 255 -9.54 0.46 15.49
CA HIS A 255 -10.04 0.81 14.15
C HIS A 255 -9.31 0.04 13.03
N PHE A 256 -7.98 0.00 13.09
CA PHE A 256 -7.15 -0.52 12.01
C PHE A 256 -6.84 -2.02 12.11
N LEU A 257 -6.80 -2.59 13.33
CA LEU A 257 -6.30 -3.94 13.56
C LEU A 257 -7.32 -4.91 14.16
N ALA A 258 -8.49 -4.44 14.64
CA ALA A 258 -9.54 -5.35 15.09
C ALA A 258 -10.16 -6.06 13.88
N LEU A 259 -10.30 -7.38 13.99
CA LEU A 259 -10.88 -8.22 12.97
C LEU A 259 -12.25 -8.70 13.43
N GLU A 260 -13.29 -8.33 12.68
CA GLU A 260 -14.65 -8.80 12.89
C GLU A 260 -15.03 -9.70 11.72
N THR A 261 -15.43 -10.92 12.00
CA THR A 261 -15.82 -11.89 10.97
C THR A 261 -17.11 -12.59 11.36
N THR A 262 -17.99 -12.80 10.39
CA THR A 262 -19.19 -13.63 10.53
C THR A 262 -18.92 -15.00 9.95
N HIS A 263 -19.05 -16.03 10.78
CA HIS A 263 -18.98 -17.43 10.38
C HIS A 263 -20.27 -18.16 10.79
N TRP A 264 -20.39 -19.44 10.43
CA TRP A 264 -21.63 -20.19 10.59
C TRP A 264 -21.40 -21.44 11.45
N TYR A 265 -22.26 -21.62 12.46
CA TYR A 265 -22.41 -22.88 13.20
C TYR A 265 -23.71 -23.54 12.76
N GLY A 266 -23.63 -24.42 11.76
CA GLY A 266 -24.82 -24.91 11.06
C GLY A 266 -25.46 -23.79 10.27
N ASP A 267 -26.73 -23.49 10.54
CA ASP A 267 -27.54 -22.43 9.94
C ASP A 267 -27.52 -21.12 10.74
N LYS A 268 -26.75 -21.03 11.83
CA LYS A 268 -26.69 -19.85 12.69
C LYS A 268 -25.44 -19.02 12.39
N PRO A 269 -25.59 -17.76 11.92
CA PRO A 269 -24.45 -16.87 11.80
C PRO A 269 -24.00 -16.41 13.18
N LEU A 270 -22.69 -16.42 13.41
CA LEU A 270 -22.03 -15.89 14.60
C LEU A 270 -20.97 -14.89 14.16
N THR A 271 -21.07 -13.67 14.65
CA THR A 271 -20.03 -12.64 14.48
C THR A 271 -19.11 -12.66 15.69
N THR A 272 -17.82 -12.74 15.44
CA THR A 272 -16.79 -12.73 16.48
C THR A 272 -15.72 -11.71 16.19
N THR A 273 -15.14 -11.16 17.26
CA THR A 273 -14.13 -10.11 17.19
C THR A 273 -12.81 -10.55 17.80
N SER A 274 -11.75 -10.44 17.01
CA SER A 274 -10.37 -10.54 17.49
C SER A 274 -9.80 -9.14 17.66
N HIS A 275 -9.48 -8.78 18.90
CA HIS A 275 -8.95 -7.48 19.25
C HIS A 275 -7.42 -7.42 19.08
N PRO A 276 -6.84 -6.22 18.87
CA PRO A 276 -5.40 -6.07 18.69
C PRO A 276 -4.59 -6.52 19.93
N LEU A 277 -3.36 -6.95 19.69
CA LEU A 277 -2.36 -7.32 20.69
C LEU A 277 -1.12 -6.42 20.56
N LEU A 278 -0.32 -6.32 21.63
CA LEU A 278 1.04 -5.78 21.55
C LEU A 278 1.92 -6.76 20.76
N SER A 279 2.52 -6.36 19.65
CA SER A 279 3.52 -7.18 18.96
C SER A 279 4.87 -7.11 19.68
N ILE A 280 5.37 -5.89 19.88
CA ILE A 280 6.64 -5.63 20.54
C ILE A 280 6.66 -4.20 21.10
N SER A 281 7.36 -4.00 22.21
CA SER A 281 7.66 -2.68 22.76
C SER A 281 9.17 -2.54 22.99
N ILE A 282 9.76 -1.46 22.48
CA ILE A 282 11.20 -1.32 22.40
C ILE A 282 11.62 0.15 22.44
N THR A 283 12.65 0.48 23.22
CA THR A 283 13.35 1.76 23.08
C THR A 283 14.53 1.60 22.17
N PHE A 284 14.71 2.53 21.23
CA PHE A 284 15.89 2.67 20.40
C PHE A 284 16.71 3.87 20.88
N ASP A 285 18.00 3.65 21.15
CA ASP A 285 18.96 4.70 21.48
C ASP A 285 20.04 4.73 20.38
N ILE A 286 19.91 5.71 19.49
CA ILE A 286 20.61 5.75 18.20
C ILE A 286 21.75 6.77 18.26
N PRO A 287 23.02 6.34 18.28
CA PRO A 287 24.14 7.28 18.38
C PRO A 287 24.53 7.87 17.01
N PRO A 288 25.31 8.97 16.99
CA PRO A 288 26.06 9.39 15.82
C PRO A 288 26.91 8.27 15.21
N GLY A 289 27.13 8.34 13.90
CA GLY A 289 27.75 7.30 13.08
C GLY A 289 26.80 6.15 12.69
N THR A 290 25.49 6.28 12.90
CA THR A 290 24.50 5.27 12.50
C THR A 290 24.00 5.53 11.08
N PRO A 291 24.17 4.60 10.13
CA PRO A 291 23.71 4.79 8.76
C PRO A 291 22.19 4.67 8.66
N ALA A 292 21.64 5.20 7.58
CA ALA A 292 20.22 5.06 7.28
C ALA A 292 19.86 3.58 7.00
N GLN A 293 18.70 3.14 7.50
CA GLN A 293 18.18 1.79 7.19
C GLN A 293 17.72 1.67 5.72
N GLY A 294 17.59 0.45 5.20
CA GLY A 294 16.83 0.25 3.96
C GLY A 294 15.35 0.59 4.19
N LEU A 295 14.65 1.15 3.20
CA LEU A 295 13.20 1.33 3.31
C LEU A 295 12.52 -0.04 3.32
N HIS A 296 11.62 -0.27 4.28
CA HIS A 296 10.93 -1.53 4.49
C HIS A 296 9.55 -1.31 5.09
N ARG A 297 8.76 -2.39 5.11
CA ARG A 297 7.51 -2.53 5.86
C ARG A 297 7.78 -3.38 7.11
N ASP A 298 7.10 -3.10 8.21
CA ASP A 298 7.30 -3.85 9.46
C ASP A 298 6.42 -5.11 9.54
N ASP A 299 5.27 -5.08 8.87
CA ASP A 299 4.38 -6.24 8.76
C ASP A 299 4.99 -7.42 7.97
N LYS A 300 6.19 -7.26 7.39
CA LYS A 300 7.02 -8.35 6.86
C LYS A 300 7.25 -9.45 7.89
N ASN A 301 7.26 -9.11 9.18
CA ASN A 301 7.46 -10.05 10.29
C ASN A 301 6.36 -11.12 10.35
N HIS A 302 5.17 -10.79 9.85
CA HIS A 302 4.02 -11.67 9.75
C HIS A 302 3.76 -12.15 8.33
N HIS A 303 4.73 -11.97 7.42
CA HIS A 303 4.61 -12.34 6.01
C HIS A 303 3.39 -11.71 5.31
N ALA A 304 3.08 -10.45 5.65
CA ALA A 304 2.00 -9.70 5.00
C ALA A 304 2.13 -9.69 3.48
N ARG A 305 0.99 -9.80 2.79
CA ARG A 305 0.90 -9.71 1.33
C ARG A 305 0.06 -8.50 0.97
N HIS A 306 0.53 -7.69 0.04
CA HIS A 306 -0.10 -6.42 -0.31
C HIS A 306 -0.56 -6.45 -1.76
N SER A 307 -1.79 -6.00 -1.97
CA SER A 307 -2.31 -5.65 -3.28
C SER A 307 -2.43 -4.14 -3.39
N HIS A 308 -2.13 -3.61 -4.58
CA HIS A 308 -2.37 -2.20 -4.86
C HIS A 308 -3.85 -1.85 -4.61
N ALA A 309 -4.11 -0.71 -3.99
CA ALA A 309 -5.46 -0.16 -3.88
C ALA A 309 -5.47 1.36 -4.05
N ASP A 310 -6.55 1.90 -4.60
CA ASP A 310 -6.71 3.36 -4.75
C ASP A 310 -7.09 4.04 -3.42
N SER A 311 -7.63 3.28 -2.48
CA SER A 311 -8.03 3.76 -1.15
C SER A 311 -7.76 2.73 -0.06
N TYR A 312 -7.76 3.18 1.18
CA TYR A 312 -7.76 2.31 2.35
C TYR A 312 -9.02 1.44 2.40
N GLN A 313 -8.89 0.24 2.94
CA GLN A 313 -10.00 -0.67 3.27
C GLN A 313 -9.68 -1.35 4.59
N LYS A 314 -10.65 -1.40 5.50
CA LYS A 314 -10.45 -2.01 6.83
C LYS A 314 -10.00 -3.47 6.70
N GLY A 315 -9.05 -3.87 7.54
CA GLY A 315 -8.51 -5.23 7.58
C GLY A 315 -7.35 -5.49 6.61
N ARG A 316 -6.86 -4.48 5.88
CA ARG A 316 -5.68 -4.61 5.01
C ARG A 316 -4.34 -4.57 5.76
N ASP A 317 -4.29 -3.86 6.89
CA ASP A 317 -3.09 -3.78 7.71
C ASP A 317 -3.18 -4.76 8.87
N ILE A 318 -2.01 -5.25 9.24
CA ILE A 318 -1.89 -6.21 10.34
C ILE A 318 -1.04 -5.68 11.50
N LEU A 319 -0.45 -4.49 11.35
CA LEU A 319 0.42 -3.87 12.33
C LEU A 319 0.25 -2.34 12.34
N LEU A 320 0.35 -1.72 13.52
CA LEU A 320 0.32 -0.27 13.75
C LEU A 320 1.39 0.07 14.78
N GLY A 321 2.24 1.06 14.48
CA GLY A 321 3.32 1.50 15.36
C GLY A 321 3.08 2.89 15.93
N LEU A 322 3.43 3.09 17.19
CA LEU A 322 3.53 4.37 17.89
C LEU A 322 4.99 4.64 18.27
N PHE A 323 5.49 5.81 17.93
CA PHE A 323 6.83 6.28 18.22
C PHE A 323 6.74 7.57 19.04
N VAL A 324 7.33 7.56 20.24
CA VAL A 324 7.39 8.69 21.16
C VAL A 324 8.86 9.06 21.39
N PRO A 325 9.35 10.19 20.87
CA PRO A 325 10.75 10.54 20.95
C PRO A 325 11.08 11.19 22.31
N ALA A 326 12.22 10.82 22.89
CA ALA A 326 12.75 11.42 24.13
C ALA A 326 13.66 12.64 23.87
N CYS A 327 13.82 13.01 22.59
CA CYS A 327 14.54 14.19 22.10
C CYS A 327 13.88 14.68 20.81
N ASP A 328 14.19 15.90 20.34
CA ASP A 328 13.71 16.32 19.03
C ASP A 328 14.30 15.41 17.94
N THR A 329 13.47 14.94 17.01
CA THR A 329 13.93 14.22 15.83
C THR A 329 14.04 15.19 14.67
N THR A 330 15.20 15.20 14.03
CA THR A 330 15.47 16.00 12.84
C THR A 330 16.10 15.12 11.78
N LYS A 331 16.07 15.57 10.53
CA LYS A 331 16.82 14.89 9.47
C LYS A 331 18.29 14.69 9.82
N ALA A 332 18.89 15.65 10.54
CA ALA A 332 20.30 15.63 10.91
C ALA A 332 20.66 14.56 11.95
N ASN A 333 19.74 14.22 12.86
CA ASN A 333 19.94 13.15 13.85
C ASN A 333 19.22 11.83 13.48
N GLY A 334 18.83 11.70 12.21
CA GLY A 334 18.28 10.46 11.68
C GLY A 334 16.80 10.23 11.98
N ALA A 335 15.96 11.27 11.91
CA ALA A 335 14.51 11.15 11.92
C ALA A 335 14.02 9.99 11.03
N THR A 336 12.91 9.36 11.42
CA THR A 336 12.33 8.25 10.67
C THR A 336 11.96 8.73 9.27
N ARG A 337 12.46 8.06 8.23
CA ARG A 337 12.11 8.33 6.85
C ARG A 337 10.89 7.51 6.46
N VAL A 338 9.94 8.12 5.79
CA VAL A 338 8.68 7.48 5.39
C VAL A 338 8.34 7.83 3.95
N VAL A 339 7.54 6.99 3.31
CA VAL A 339 6.97 7.27 1.98
C VAL A 339 5.46 7.34 2.10
N PRO A 340 4.87 8.53 2.35
CA PRO A 340 3.43 8.66 2.56
C PRO A 340 2.61 8.11 1.39
N GLY A 341 1.56 7.33 1.69
CA GLY A 341 0.71 6.67 0.70
C GLY A 341 1.24 5.31 0.21
N SER A 342 2.46 4.90 0.60
CA SER A 342 3.04 3.63 0.16
C SER A 342 2.45 2.39 0.84
N HIS A 343 1.65 2.57 1.89
CA HIS A 343 0.81 1.52 2.49
C HIS A 343 -0.24 0.99 1.51
N LEU A 344 -0.56 1.77 0.46
CA LEU A 344 -1.50 1.39 -0.59
C LEU A 344 -0.85 0.63 -1.76
N TRP A 345 0.48 0.55 -1.82
CA TRP A 345 1.19 -0.13 -2.91
C TRP A 345 1.14 -1.65 -2.77
N GLY A 346 1.23 -2.37 -3.89
CA GLY A 346 1.34 -3.83 -3.89
C GLY A 346 2.73 -4.34 -3.48
N ASP A 347 3.00 -5.61 -3.77
CA ASP A 347 4.27 -6.30 -3.50
C ASP A 347 5.28 -6.18 -4.67
N GLU A 348 4.97 -5.39 -5.70
CA GLU A 348 5.92 -5.12 -6.78
C GLU A 348 7.17 -4.41 -6.23
N ILE A 349 8.30 -4.54 -6.95
CA ILE A 349 9.54 -3.84 -6.56
C ILE A 349 9.26 -2.33 -6.48
N PRO A 350 9.38 -1.70 -5.30
CA PRO A 350 9.05 -0.29 -5.13
C PRO A 350 10.05 0.60 -5.89
N ASN A 351 9.55 1.68 -6.47
CA ASN A 351 10.38 2.64 -7.21
C ASN A 351 10.68 3.88 -6.36
N PHE A 352 11.73 3.81 -5.55
CA PHE A 352 12.24 4.95 -4.78
C PHE A 352 13.14 5.89 -5.59
N GLY A 353 13.16 5.79 -6.92
CA GLY A 353 14.07 6.57 -7.77
C GLY A 353 15.51 6.06 -7.73
N LYS A 354 16.38 6.64 -8.57
CA LYS A 354 17.78 6.19 -8.73
C LYS A 354 18.63 6.39 -7.46
N ASP A 355 18.27 7.38 -6.65
CA ASP A 355 18.96 7.75 -5.41
C ASP A 355 18.25 7.21 -4.16
N GLY A 356 17.16 6.46 -4.32
CA GLY A 356 16.37 5.91 -3.22
C GLY A 356 15.59 6.95 -2.40
N LYS A 357 15.40 8.17 -2.91
CA LYS A 357 14.79 9.30 -2.16
C LYS A 357 13.43 9.74 -2.70
N ARG A 358 12.95 9.15 -3.81
CA ARG A 358 11.66 9.56 -4.41
C ARG A 358 10.52 9.31 -3.42
N GLY A 359 9.79 10.38 -3.11
CA GLY A 359 8.64 10.33 -2.21
C GLY A 359 9.00 10.16 -0.73
N VAL A 360 10.29 10.14 -0.39
CA VAL A 360 10.76 9.97 0.98
C VAL A 360 10.71 11.30 1.71
N VAL A 361 10.11 11.31 2.89
CA VAL A 361 10.02 12.46 3.80
C VAL A 361 10.56 12.07 5.17
N ASP A 362 11.26 12.99 5.82
CA ASP A 362 11.75 12.81 7.19
C ASP A 362 10.64 13.21 8.20
N ALA A 363 10.26 12.29 9.08
CA ALA A 363 9.32 12.53 10.18
C ALA A 363 10.03 13.25 11.33
N GLU A 364 10.25 14.56 11.14
CA GLU A 364 10.80 15.44 12.16
C GLU A 364 9.74 15.75 13.23
N LEU A 365 10.10 15.52 14.49
CA LEU A 365 9.24 15.60 15.67
C LEU A 365 9.88 16.52 16.70
N GLN A 366 9.03 17.29 17.38
CA GLN A 366 9.41 17.99 18.60
C GLN A 366 9.12 17.10 19.82
N ILE A 367 9.86 17.30 20.91
CA ILE A 367 9.56 16.69 22.20
C ILE A 367 8.10 16.97 22.59
N GLY A 368 7.38 15.91 22.94
CA GLY A 368 5.95 15.94 23.26
C GLY A 368 5.04 15.57 22.08
N GLU A 369 5.56 15.55 20.86
CA GLU A 369 4.87 14.96 19.72
C GLU A 369 5.03 13.43 19.70
N ALA A 370 4.18 12.75 18.93
CA ALA A 370 4.34 11.33 18.62
C ALA A 370 4.09 11.07 17.14
N PHE A 371 4.66 9.99 16.61
CA PHE A 371 4.45 9.54 15.25
C PHE A 371 3.75 8.19 15.25
N ILE A 372 2.69 8.05 14.46
CA ILE A 372 1.94 6.80 14.31
C ILE A 372 1.99 6.39 12.83
N MET A 373 2.22 5.11 12.56
CA MET A 373 2.24 4.58 11.19
C MET A 373 1.64 3.18 11.10
N LEU A 374 1.06 2.87 9.94
CA LEU A 374 0.66 1.52 9.56
C LEU A 374 1.89 0.66 9.20
N GLY A 375 1.81 -0.64 9.49
CA GLY A 375 2.89 -1.59 9.25
C GLY A 375 3.25 -1.78 7.78
N SER A 376 2.28 -1.55 6.88
CA SER A 376 2.48 -1.63 5.43
C SER A 376 3.10 -0.36 4.83
N LEU A 377 3.32 0.69 5.61
CA LEU A 377 4.00 1.89 5.16
C LEU A 377 5.50 1.63 4.97
N TYR A 378 6.04 1.96 3.79
CA TYR A 378 7.49 1.95 3.60
C TYR A 378 8.14 3.05 4.42
N HIS A 379 9.07 2.66 5.28
CA HIS A 379 9.80 3.55 6.16
C HIS A 379 11.19 2.99 6.51
N GLY A 380 11.99 3.77 7.24
CA GLY A 380 13.23 3.30 7.86
C GLY A 380 13.95 4.43 8.60
N GLY A 381 14.75 4.09 9.62
CA GLY A 381 15.56 5.06 10.36
C GLY A 381 16.44 5.90 9.43
N GLY A 382 16.49 7.21 9.67
CA GLY A 382 17.40 8.13 8.99
C GLY A 382 18.85 7.92 9.42
N ALA A 383 19.79 8.46 8.64
CA ALA A 383 21.19 8.46 9.04
C ALA A 383 21.42 9.49 10.15
N TYR A 384 22.19 9.10 11.16
CA TYR A 384 22.75 10.00 12.15
C TYR A 384 24.27 10.00 11.95
N ASP A 385 24.77 10.81 11.03
CA ASP A 385 26.15 10.69 10.53
C ASP A 385 27.21 11.19 11.51
N LYS A 386 26.96 12.32 12.16
CA LYS A 386 27.94 13.02 13.01
C LYS A 386 27.29 13.61 14.27
N PRO A 387 28.06 13.81 15.35
CA PRO A 387 27.59 14.54 16.54
C PRO A 387 27.09 15.93 16.16
N LEU A 388 25.98 16.36 16.76
CA LEU A 388 25.39 17.69 16.65
C LEU A 388 25.68 18.56 17.89
N GLY A 389 26.25 17.98 18.95
CA GLY A 389 26.55 18.69 20.19
C GLY A 389 25.31 18.96 21.02
N THR A 390 24.26 18.14 20.88
CA THR A 390 23.00 18.29 21.61
C THR A 390 22.89 17.39 22.85
N ALA A 391 23.98 16.75 23.25
CA ALA A 391 24.00 15.88 24.43
C ALA A 391 23.73 16.67 25.71
N LYS A 392 23.02 16.05 26.67
CA LYS A 392 22.97 16.57 28.04
C LYS A 392 24.35 16.38 28.69
N GLU A 393 24.72 17.28 29.59
CA GLU A 393 25.98 17.18 30.32
C GLU A 393 26.11 15.82 31.02
N GLY A 394 27.27 15.16 30.87
CA GLY A 394 27.52 13.83 31.41
C GLY A 394 26.82 12.67 30.69
N THR A 395 26.17 12.91 29.56
CA THR A 395 25.48 11.85 28.77
C THR A 395 26.09 11.66 27.38
N ARG A 396 25.88 10.48 26.81
CA ARG A 396 26.23 10.19 25.42
C ARG A 396 25.23 10.87 24.48
N GLU A 397 25.73 11.43 23.37
CA GLU A 397 24.86 11.95 22.32
C GLU A 397 24.15 10.79 21.59
N SER A 398 22.82 10.85 21.56
CA SER A 398 21.97 9.87 20.86
C SER A 398 20.60 10.45 20.54
N ARG A 399 19.89 9.79 19.62
CA ARG A 399 18.45 9.98 19.36
C ARG A 399 17.69 8.83 19.98
N THR A 400 17.01 9.11 21.10
CA THR A 400 16.21 8.11 21.82
C THR A 400 14.74 8.18 21.42
N VAL A 401 14.14 7.04 21.10
CA VAL A 401 12.72 6.90 20.77
C VAL A 401 12.14 5.65 21.42
N HIS A 402 11.02 5.78 22.11
CA HIS A 402 10.21 4.67 22.60
C HIS A 402 9.21 4.26 21.53
N ALA A 403 9.23 3.00 21.11
CA ALA A 403 8.34 2.47 20.08
C ALA A 403 7.49 1.32 20.63
N MET A 404 6.20 1.36 20.32
CA MET A 404 5.25 0.30 20.63
C MET A 404 4.53 -0.08 19.36
N PHE A 405 4.56 -1.36 19.01
CA PHE A 405 3.89 -1.88 17.83
C PHE A 405 2.80 -2.84 18.27
N SER A 406 1.60 -2.64 17.75
CA SER A 406 0.46 -3.54 17.91
C SER A 406 0.24 -4.34 16.63
N CYS A 407 -0.20 -5.58 16.75
CA CYS A 407 -0.64 -6.42 15.65
C CYS A 407 -2.10 -6.84 15.83
N THR A 408 -2.73 -7.42 14.80
CA THR A 408 -4.08 -8.00 14.99
C THR A 408 -4.02 -9.20 15.94
N GLY A 409 -5.15 -9.52 16.59
CA GLY A 409 -5.21 -10.56 17.62
C GLY A 409 -5.06 -12.01 17.15
N VAL A 410 -5.03 -12.23 15.83
CA VAL A 410 -4.80 -13.56 15.25
C VAL A 410 -3.33 -13.82 14.93
N HIS A 411 -2.49 -12.79 14.98
CA HIS A 411 -1.06 -12.90 14.66
C HIS A 411 -0.22 -13.16 15.91
N ARG A 412 0.87 -13.92 15.72
CA ARG A 412 1.86 -14.14 16.76
C ARG A 412 2.61 -12.83 17.05
N GLN A 413 2.67 -12.44 18.32
CA GLN A 413 3.45 -11.29 18.78
C GLN A 413 4.95 -11.51 18.52
N GLU A 414 5.67 -10.47 18.06
CA GLU A 414 7.12 -10.53 17.86
C GLU A 414 7.88 -10.81 19.16
N GLU A 415 7.44 -10.18 20.25
CA GLU A 415 7.86 -10.49 21.61
C GLU A 415 6.73 -11.25 22.32
N VAL A 416 6.99 -12.51 22.68
CA VAL A 416 5.97 -13.38 23.28
C VAL A 416 5.60 -12.86 24.68
N SER A 417 4.41 -12.27 24.81
CA SER A 417 4.01 -11.55 26.04
C SER A 417 3.96 -12.44 27.28
N PHE A 418 3.44 -13.67 27.17
CA PHE A 418 3.35 -14.61 28.30
C PHE A 418 4.70 -15.04 28.88
N LEU A 419 5.80 -14.92 28.13
CA LEU A 419 7.17 -15.17 28.60
C LEU A 419 7.91 -13.88 28.95
N SER A 420 7.39 -12.75 28.46
CA SER A 420 8.02 -11.43 28.56
C SER A 420 7.53 -10.61 29.74
N TYR A 421 6.42 -10.98 30.35
CA TYR A 421 5.87 -10.25 31.50
C TYR A 421 5.42 -11.27 32.56
N PRO A 422 6.06 -11.29 33.76
CA PRO A 422 5.63 -12.17 34.84
C PRO A 422 4.17 -11.92 35.22
N ILE A 423 3.42 -12.97 35.49
CA ILE A 423 1.98 -12.87 35.79
C ILE A 423 1.70 -11.94 36.99
N GLU A 424 2.54 -11.98 38.01
CA GLU A 424 2.40 -11.13 39.19
C GLU A 424 2.54 -9.64 38.87
N GLU A 425 3.35 -9.28 37.87
CA GLU A 425 3.39 -7.90 37.39
C GLU A 425 2.14 -7.55 36.58
N VAL A 426 1.72 -8.44 35.67
CA VAL A 426 0.55 -8.21 34.81
C VAL A 426 -0.72 -7.95 35.62
N LYS A 427 -0.89 -8.64 36.76
CA LYS A 427 -2.00 -8.39 37.70
C LYS A 427 -2.10 -6.92 38.14
N THR A 428 -0.98 -6.20 38.16
CA THR A 428 -0.91 -4.78 38.57
C THR A 428 -1.15 -3.79 37.42
N TYR A 429 -1.12 -4.26 36.17
CA TYR A 429 -1.26 -3.40 35.00
C TYR A 429 -2.73 -3.03 34.78
N SER A 430 -2.98 -1.93 34.08
CA SER A 430 -4.35 -1.57 33.69
C SER A 430 -5.00 -2.63 32.80
N LYS A 431 -6.33 -2.75 32.88
CA LYS A 431 -7.10 -3.77 32.14
C LYS A 431 -6.82 -3.76 30.64
N ILE A 432 -6.71 -2.57 30.04
CA ILE A 432 -6.38 -2.45 28.62
C ILE A 432 -5.00 -3.04 28.31
N VAL A 433 -4.01 -2.85 29.17
CA VAL A 433 -2.67 -3.45 28.97
C VAL A 433 -2.73 -4.96 29.11
N GLN A 434 -3.43 -5.48 30.12
CA GLN A 434 -3.64 -6.93 30.29
C GLN A 434 -4.24 -7.55 29.02
N ASP A 435 -5.31 -6.94 28.49
CA ASP A 435 -6.00 -7.39 27.28
C ASP A 435 -5.05 -7.38 26.07
N ARG A 436 -4.28 -6.30 25.87
CA ARG A 436 -3.32 -6.21 24.75
C ARG A 436 -2.09 -7.09 24.90
N LEU A 437 -1.74 -7.50 26.10
CA LEU A 437 -0.70 -8.51 26.33
C LEU A 437 -1.20 -9.95 26.06
N GLY A 438 -2.48 -10.12 25.69
CA GLY A 438 -3.06 -11.41 25.37
C GLY A 438 -3.73 -12.12 26.54
N TRP A 439 -3.89 -11.45 27.69
CA TRP A 439 -4.56 -12.03 28.85
C TRP A 439 -6.07 -12.04 28.75
N LYS A 440 -6.62 -11.85 27.55
CA LYS A 440 -8.03 -12.02 27.19
C LYS A 440 -8.10 -12.92 25.97
N GLN A 441 -9.09 -13.80 25.94
CA GLN A 441 -9.39 -14.61 24.76
C GLN A 441 -9.59 -13.71 23.53
N SER A 442 -8.94 -14.09 22.44
CA SER A 442 -9.29 -13.58 21.11
C SER A 442 -10.35 -14.49 20.52
N GLU A 443 -11.53 -13.95 20.23
CA GLU A 443 -12.62 -14.74 19.68
C GLU A 443 -12.27 -15.28 18.27
N PRO A 444 -12.85 -16.43 17.86
CA PRO A 444 -13.68 -17.29 18.67
C PRO A 444 -12.89 -18.11 19.70
N ASN A 445 -11.70 -18.62 19.37
CA ASN A 445 -11.04 -19.69 20.16
C ASN A 445 -9.50 -19.55 20.28
N LEU A 446 -8.97 -18.33 20.21
CA LEU A 446 -7.52 -18.09 20.27
C LEU A 446 -7.07 -17.62 21.67
N GLY A 447 -5.88 -18.05 22.07
CA GLY A 447 -5.22 -17.62 23.31
C GLY A 447 -5.70 -18.34 24.58
N TRP A 448 -6.35 -19.50 24.45
CA TRP A 448 -6.90 -20.24 25.60
C TRP A 448 -5.82 -20.91 26.46
N VAL A 449 -6.09 -21.02 27.75
CA VAL A 449 -5.37 -21.89 28.70
C VAL A 449 -6.39 -22.84 29.32
N ASP A 450 -6.18 -24.15 29.20
CA ASP A 450 -7.11 -25.19 29.67
C ASP A 450 -8.57 -24.97 29.19
N LEU A 451 -8.70 -24.56 27.93
CA LEU A 451 -9.95 -24.18 27.28
C LEU A 451 -10.72 -23.01 27.94
N LYS A 452 -10.01 -22.12 28.63
CA LYS A 452 -10.55 -20.92 29.27
C LYS A 452 -9.80 -19.66 28.81
N SER A 453 -10.48 -18.52 28.83
CA SER A 453 -9.82 -17.21 28.71
C SER A 453 -8.75 -17.09 29.79
N PRO A 454 -7.50 -16.68 29.48
CA PRO A 454 -6.40 -16.62 30.45
C PRO A 454 -6.62 -15.60 31.58
N GLU A 455 -7.69 -14.79 31.53
CA GLU A 455 -8.11 -13.86 32.58
C GLU A 455 -8.25 -14.53 33.95
N PHE A 456 -8.62 -15.82 34.02
CA PHE A 456 -8.77 -16.51 35.31
C PHE A 456 -7.45 -16.62 36.08
N LEU A 457 -6.30 -16.59 35.39
CA LEU A 457 -4.99 -16.62 36.05
C LEU A 457 -4.62 -15.26 36.66
N LEU A 458 -5.31 -14.19 36.25
CA LEU A 458 -5.18 -12.86 36.84
C LEU A 458 -6.15 -12.63 38.01
N ALA A 459 -7.15 -13.50 38.18
CA ALA A 459 -7.99 -13.50 39.37
C ALA A 459 -7.22 -14.08 40.56
N ASN A 460 -7.35 -13.46 41.73
CA ASN A 460 -6.67 -13.86 42.96
C ASN A 460 -7.13 -15.21 43.48
#